data_AF-A0A0R2HV68-F1
#
_entry.id   AF-A0A0R2HV68-F1
#
_cell.length_a   1.000
_cell.length_b   1.000
_cell.length_c   1.000
_cell.angle_alpha   90.00
_cell.angle_beta   90.00
_cell.angle_gamma   90.00
#
_symmetry.space_group_name_H-M   'P 1'
#
loop_
_entity.id
_entity.type
_entity.pdbx_description
1 polymer ?
#
loop_
_entity_poly.entity_id
_entity_poly.type
_entity_poly.pdbx_seq_one_letter_code
_entity_poly.pdbx_strand_id
1 'polypeptide(L)'
;MHKRWVPLVSFLILLSTIAVWGSNSKTVHADSPQSFISRLKPDVQSVSTKYNLYGSLMMAQAACESAWGQSQLAIKGNNYFGIKGTYQGKSITMRTAEYTAGGQLYYTNAAFRKYPNVKASLNDNGNVLRNGTAWNSSFYKGTWKENASTPEAAANYLTGRYATAPSYAKSLISIIKGYNLHSLLDGVSVKYTKQNKSMQVKLSPGHDFYNHIPGSTYSSKRTHYGSTYKGKTITIDNSGVKKGTKTPYYRCYYNGKLIGWIYSSAVVNVTKYTSTYKVASVSTTPKNDFYNHVTSSVYSTKRLHYGTTYRGQNVTIDNQAVRAGTKTPYYRCYVNGKLIGWVYGGALTNVRYLNTTYTSQTLTRKVKAVHPQKQLWL
;
A
#
# COMPACT_ATOMS: atom_id res chain seq x y z
N MET A 1 12.23 -9.34 -55.84
CA MET A 1 12.37 -8.83 -54.45
C MET A 1 11.46 -7.61 -54.27
N HIS A 2 10.25 -7.80 -53.77
CA HIS A 2 9.33 -6.68 -53.52
C HIS A 2 9.66 -6.01 -52.18
N LYS A 3 10.15 -4.76 -52.23
CA LYS A 3 10.27 -3.87 -51.07
C LYS A 3 8.86 -3.51 -50.60
N ARG A 4 8.37 -4.25 -49.60
CA ARG A 4 7.12 -3.91 -48.89
C ARG A 4 7.37 -2.64 -48.08
N TRP A 5 6.71 -1.56 -48.45
CA TRP A 5 6.60 -0.35 -47.65
C TRP A 5 5.93 -0.70 -46.32
N VAL A 6 6.65 -0.54 -45.22
CA VAL A 6 6.16 -0.87 -43.87
C VAL A 6 5.67 0.43 -43.21
N PRO A 7 4.40 0.53 -42.79
CA PRO A 7 3.95 1.66 -42.00
C PRO A 7 4.50 1.50 -40.57
N LEU A 8 5.54 2.25 -40.24
CA LEU A 8 5.84 2.57 -38.85
C LEU A 8 4.60 3.24 -38.27
N VAL A 9 3.98 2.65 -37.25
CA VAL A 9 3.04 3.38 -36.38
C VAL A 9 3.89 4.29 -35.49
N SER A 10 4.46 5.33 -36.10
CA SER A 10 5.13 6.40 -35.37
C SER A 10 4.03 7.20 -34.67
N PHE A 11 3.86 6.97 -33.38
CA PHE A 11 3.22 7.93 -32.49
C PHE A 11 4.20 9.10 -32.30
N LEU A 12 4.24 10.01 -33.28
CA LEU A 12 4.86 11.30 -33.07
C LEU A 12 3.85 12.15 -32.32
N ILE A 13 4.14 12.46 -31.06
CA ILE A 13 3.42 13.49 -30.34
C ILE A 13 3.82 14.82 -30.94
N LEU A 14 2.88 15.37 -31.69
CA LEU A 14 2.75 16.80 -31.92
C LEU A 14 2.73 17.53 -30.57
N LEU A 15 3.74 18.33 -30.27
CA LEU A 15 3.43 19.60 -29.61
C LEU A 15 2.69 20.45 -30.65
N SER A 16 1.37 20.28 -30.80
CA SER A 16 0.56 21.16 -31.63
C SER A 16 0.38 22.49 -30.88
N THR A 17 1.37 23.38 -30.95
CA THR A 17 1.11 24.81 -30.74
C THR A 17 0.39 25.32 -31.97
N ILE A 18 -0.93 25.47 -31.90
CA ILE A 18 -1.67 26.28 -32.86
C ILE A 18 -1.45 27.74 -32.44
N ALA A 19 -0.77 28.52 -33.29
CA ALA A 19 -0.74 29.97 -33.14
C ALA A 19 -2.15 30.52 -33.36
N VAL A 20 -2.68 31.23 -32.36
CA VAL A 20 -3.97 31.93 -32.46
C VAL A 20 -3.70 33.31 -33.07
N TRP A 21 -4.24 33.56 -34.26
CA TRP A 21 -4.41 34.91 -34.81
C TRP A 21 -5.90 35.15 -35.07
N GLY A 22 -6.41 36.28 -34.57
CA GLY A 22 -7.75 36.78 -34.85
C GLY A 22 -8.56 37.11 -33.60
N SER A 23 -8.60 38.39 -33.27
CA SER A 23 -9.45 38.98 -32.24
C SER A 23 -10.93 38.83 -32.60
N ASN A 24 -11.68 38.08 -31.80
CA ASN A 24 -13.10 38.32 -31.56
C ASN A 24 -13.53 37.58 -30.29
N SER A 25 -13.76 38.36 -29.23
CA SER A 25 -14.23 37.87 -27.93
C SER A 25 -15.67 37.35 -28.04
N LYS A 26 -15.80 36.05 -28.30
CA LYS A 26 -16.89 35.25 -27.74
C LYS A 26 -16.27 34.45 -26.60
N THR A 27 -16.78 34.62 -25.38
CA THR A 27 -16.44 33.80 -24.22
C THR A 27 -16.88 32.36 -24.47
N VAL A 28 -16.02 31.59 -25.15
CA VAL A 28 -16.11 30.14 -25.23
C VAL A 28 -15.63 29.62 -23.88
N HIS A 29 -16.47 28.91 -23.13
CA HIS A 29 -16.04 28.24 -21.90
C HIS A 29 -14.87 27.31 -22.23
N ALA A 30 -13.65 27.72 -21.87
CA ALA A 30 -12.50 26.85 -21.93
C ALA A 30 -12.79 25.67 -21.00
N ASP A 31 -12.77 24.45 -21.53
CA ASP A 31 -12.90 23.25 -20.71
C ASP A 31 -11.76 23.26 -19.70
N SER A 32 -12.07 23.50 -18.44
CA SER A 32 -11.06 23.47 -17.37
C SER A 32 -10.49 22.06 -17.28
N PRO A 33 -9.23 21.89 -16.87
CA PRO A 33 -8.67 20.56 -16.61
C PRO A 33 -9.58 19.68 -15.73
N GLN A 34 -10.26 20.26 -14.74
CA GLN A 34 -11.23 19.58 -13.88
C GLN A 34 -12.50 19.15 -14.63
N SER A 35 -13.03 19.98 -15.54
CA SER A 35 -14.17 19.62 -16.40
C SER A 35 -13.81 18.45 -17.32
N PHE A 36 -12.63 18.49 -17.95
CA PHE A 36 -12.11 17.40 -18.78
C PHE A 36 -12.00 16.09 -17.99
N ILE A 37 -11.34 16.13 -16.83
CA ILE A 37 -11.16 14.95 -15.96
C ILE A 37 -12.52 14.38 -15.56
N SER A 38 -13.45 15.23 -15.11
CA SER A 38 -14.77 14.80 -14.64
C SER A 38 -15.58 14.12 -15.75
N ARG A 39 -15.55 14.68 -16.95
CA ARG A 39 -16.25 14.15 -18.13
C ARG A 39 -15.69 12.81 -18.60
N LEU A 40 -14.36 12.64 -18.60
CA LEU A 40 -13.72 11.41 -19.11
C LEU A 40 -13.58 10.32 -18.05
N LYS A 41 -13.62 10.66 -16.76
CA LYS A 41 -13.43 9.72 -15.64
C LYS A 41 -14.15 8.37 -15.78
N PRO A 42 -15.47 8.30 -16.00
CA PRO A 42 -16.17 7.02 -16.05
C PRO A 42 -15.68 6.13 -17.21
N ASP A 43 -15.43 6.70 -18.38
CA ASP A 43 -14.91 5.96 -19.52
C ASP A 43 -13.46 5.55 -19.33
N VAL A 44 -12.61 6.42 -18.77
CA VAL A 44 -11.23 6.08 -18.44
C VAL A 44 -11.17 4.92 -17.45
N GLN A 45 -11.96 4.96 -16.37
CA GLN A 45 -12.00 3.85 -15.40
C GLN A 45 -12.48 2.54 -16.03
N SER A 46 -13.53 2.59 -16.85
CA SER A 46 -14.06 1.44 -17.56
C SER A 46 -13.01 0.82 -18.50
N VAL A 47 -12.39 1.64 -19.33
CA VAL A 47 -11.42 1.18 -20.34
C VAL A 47 -10.10 0.74 -19.69
N SER A 48 -9.56 1.51 -18.75
CA SER A 48 -8.31 1.13 -18.08
C SER A 48 -8.47 -0.17 -17.29
N THR A 49 -9.64 -0.43 -16.72
CA THR A 49 -9.95 -1.72 -16.07
C THR A 49 -9.99 -2.86 -17.09
N LYS A 50 -10.70 -2.68 -18.21
CA LYS A 50 -10.79 -3.67 -19.30
C LYS A 50 -9.42 -4.13 -19.80
N TYR A 51 -8.47 -3.20 -19.92
CA TYR A 51 -7.11 -3.49 -20.41
C TYR A 51 -6.09 -3.70 -19.28
N ASN A 52 -6.49 -3.74 -18.01
CA ASN A 52 -5.62 -3.82 -16.83
C ASN A 52 -4.44 -2.80 -16.87
N LEU A 53 -4.75 -1.54 -17.15
CA LEU A 53 -3.84 -0.40 -17.21
C LEU A 53 -4.16 0.61 -16.11
N TYR A 54 -3.26 1.57 -15.89
CA TYR A 54 -3.50 2.71 -15.02
C TYR A 54 -4.43 3.73 -15.68
N GLY A 55 -5.58 3.98 -15.08
CA GLY A 55 -6.51 5.01 -15.52
C GLY A 55 -5.90 6.41 -15.40
N SER A 56 -5.08 6.64 -14.37
CA SER A 56 -4.33 7.89 -14.23
C SER A 56 -3.35 8.14 -15.38
N LEU A 57 -2.66 7.11 -15.85
CA LEU A 57 -1.78 7.21 -17.02
C LEU A 57 -2.59 7.53 -18.29
N MET A 58 -3.68 6.80 -18.53
CA MET A 58 -4.54 7.00 -19.69
C MET A 58 -5.15 8.41 -19.72
N MET A 59 -5.63 8.91 -18.57
CA MET A 59 -6.14 10.28 -18.45
C MET A 59 -5.04 11.32 -18.68
N ALA A 60 -3.83 11.09 -18.15
CA ALA A 60 -2.72 12.02 -18.34
C ALA A 60 -2.25 12.08 -19.79
N GLN A 61 -2.20 10.93 -20.48
CA GLN A 61 -1.95 10.89 -21.93
C GLN A 61 -3.04 11.64 -22.67
N ALA A 62 -4.32 11.32 -22.45
CA ALA A 62 -5.43 12.02 -23.11
C ALA A 62 -5.36 13.54 -22.89
N ALA A 63 -5.07 14.00 -21.67
CA ALA A 63 -4.92 15.43 -21.37
C ALA A 63 -3.73 16.05 -22.12
N CYS A 64 -2.57 15.40 -22.10
CA CYS A 64 -1.34 15.87 -22.76
C CYS A 64 -1.48 15.93 -24.29
N GLU A 65 -1.96 14.85 -24.91
CA GLU A 65 -2.06 14.70 -26.36
C GLU A 65 -3.16 15.55 -27.00
N SER A 66 -4.22 15.86 -26.24
CA SER A 66 -5.38 16.60 -26.76
C SER A 66 -5.43 18.07 -26.32
N ALA A 67 -4.41 18.54 -25.59
CA ALA A 67 -4.45 19.83 -24.91
C ALA A 67 -5.74 19.99 -24.07
N TRP A 68 -5.99 19.03 -23.17
CA TRP A 68 -7.23 18.98 -22.37
C TRP A 68 -8.51 18.96 -23.20
N GLY A 69 -8.48 18.29 -24.36
CA GLY A 69 -9.62 18.13 -25.27
C GLY A 69 -9.83 19.29 -26.23
N GLN A 70 -8.97 20.31 -26.21
CA GLN A 70 -9.11 21.53 -26.99
C GLN A 70 -8.50 21.43 -28.39
N SER A 71 -7.70 20.40 -28.67
CA SER A 71 -7.11 20.23 -30.00
C SER A 71 -8.19 20.01 -31.06
N GLN A 72 -7.98 20.57 -32.26
CA GLN A 72 -8.92 20.38 -33.37
C GLN A 72 -9.12 18.90 -33.71
N LEU A 73 -8.08 18.08 -33.52
CA LEU A 73 -8.15 16.64 -33.74
C LEU A 73 -9.04 15.94 -32.69
N ALA A 74 -8.98 16.36 -31.43
CA ALA A 74 -9.88 15.85 -30.39
C ALA A 74 -11.33 16.30 -30.63
N ILE A 75 -11.55 17.57 -30.99
CA ILE A 75 -12.88 18.14 -31.23
C ILE A 75 -13.55 17.52 -32.47
N LYS A 76 -12.86 17.50 -33.62
CA LYS A 76 -13.43 17.07 -34.91
C LYS A 76 -13.31 15.57 -35.15
N GLY A 77 -12.30 14.95 -34.55
CA GLY A 77 -11.94 13.55 -34.77
C GLY A 77 -12.26 12.62 -33.60
N ASN A 78 -12.64 13.16 -32.43
CA ASN A 78 -12.66 12.41 -31.17
C ASN A 78 -11.34 11.68 -30.89
N ASN A 79 -10.22 12.15 -31.44
CA ASN A 79 -8.93 11.48 -31.37
C ASN A 79 -8.07 12.18 -30.34
N TYR A 80 -8.07 11.65 -29.12
CA TYR A 80 -7.41 12.24 -27.96
C TYR A 80 -5.96 11.79 -27.81
N PHE A 81 -5.42 11.01 -28.75
CA PHE A 81 -4.08 10.42 -28.66
C PHE A 81 -3.22 10.61 -29.92
N GLY A 82 -3.70 11.39 -30.90
CA GLY A 82 -2.95 11.64 -32.13
C GLY A 82 -2.75 10.40 -33.01
N ILE A 83 -3.61 9.37 -32.92
CA ILE A 83 -3.39 8.10 -33.64
C ILE A 83 -3.60 8.31 -35.14
N LYS A 84 -2.55 8.09 -35.95
CA LYS A 84 -2.61 8.17 -37.42
C LYS A 84 -3.35 6.97 -38.05
N GLY A 85 -3.89 7.16 -39.25
CA GLY A 85 -4.55 6.12 -40.06
C GLY A 85 -6.07 6.21 -40.07
N THR A 86 -6.74 5.07 -40.20
CA THR A 86 -8.20 4.95 -40.23
C THR A 86 -8.72 4.13 -39.05
N TYR A 87 -9.91 4.46 -38.57
CA TYR A 87 -10.66 3.66 -37.60
C TYR A 87 -11.98 3.25 -38.25
N GLN A 88 -12.15 1.94 -38.50
CA GLN A 88 -13.33 1.41 -39.21
C GLN A 88 -13.59 2.15 -40.54
N GLY A 89 -12.51 2.40 -41.30
CA GLY A 89 -12.55 3.12 -42.57
C GLY A 89 -12.71 4.65 -42.46
N LYS A 90 -12.87 5.22 -41.26
CA LYS A 90 -13.01 6.67 -41.05
C LYS A 90 -11.68 7.32 -40.66
N SER A 91 -11.39 8.46 -41.26
CA SER A 91 -10.24 9.31 -40.93
C SER A 91 -10.57 10.80 -41.07
N ILE A 92 -9.66 11.65 -40.59
CA ILE A 92 -9.67 13.09 -40.80
C ILE A 92 -8.24 13.53 -41.17
N THR A 93 -8.09 14.24 -42.27
CA THR A 93 -6.79 14.78 -42.70
C THR A 93 -6.54 16.11 -42.00
N MET A 94 -5.39 16.24 -41.36
CA MET A 94 -4.97 17.48 -40.69
C MET A 94 -3.50 17.76 -40.96
N ARG A 95 -3.15 19.05 -40.97
CA ARG A 95 -1.75 19.49 -41.01
C ARG A 95 -1.10 19.14 -39.67
N THR A 96 0.05 18.48 -39.73
CA THR A 96 0.85 18.01 -38.61
C THR A 96 2.28 18.52 -38.72
N ALA A 97 2.94 18.71 -37.58
CA ALA A 97 4.36 19.02 -37.50
C ALA A 97 5.13 17.72 -37.27
N GLU A 98 6.15 17.49 -38.08
CA GLU A 98 7.00 16.31 -38.06
C GLU A 98 8.47 16.74 -37.95
N TYR A 99 9.34 15.84 -37.52
CA TYR A 99 10.78 16.07 -37.50
C TYR A 99 11.47 15.21 -38.56
N THR A 100 12.42 15.80 -39.28
CA THR A 100 13.33 15.03 -40.14
C THR A 100 14.22 14.12 -39.30
N ALA A 101 14.92 13.17 -39.92
CA ALA A 101 15.92 12.34 -39.22
C ALA A 101 17.02 13.17 -38.54
N GLY A 102 17.28 14.39 -39.03
CA GLY A 102 18.20 15.37 -38.44
C GLY A 102 17.58 16.32 -37.41
N GLY A 103 16.32 16.10 -37.00
CA GLY A 103 15.66 16.90 -35.97
C GLY A 103 15.12 18.26 -36.43
N GLN A 104 14.98 18.50 -37.74
CA GLN A 104 14.37 19.73 -38.26
C GLN A 104 12.86 19.61 -38.31
N LEU A 105 12.14 20.59 -37.77
CA LEU A 105 10.69 20.65 -37.81
C LEU A 105 10.20 21.00 -39.22
N TYR A 106 9.26 20.23 -39.76
CA TYR A 106 8.54 20.52 -41.00
C TYR A 106 7.05 20.22 -40.84
N TYR A 107 6.22 20.71 -41.75
CA TYR A 107 4.77 20.47 -41.71
C TYR A 107 4.31 19.66 -42.91
N THR A 108 3.42 18.71 -42.69
CA THR A 108 2.80 17.90 -43.74
C THR A 108 1.34 17.59 -43.41
N ASN A 109 0.56 17.13 -44.38
CA ASN A 109 -0.78 16.63 -44.12
C ASN A 109 -0.70 15.13 -43.79
N ALA A 110 -1.37 14.71 -42.71
CA ALA A 110 -1.50 13.32 -42.34
C ALA A 110 -2.96 12.94 -42.08
N ALA A 111 -3.32 11.71 -42.42
CA ALA A 111 -4.60 11.13 -42.05
C ALA A 111 -4.54 10.63 -40.60
N PHE A 112 -5.48 11.10 -39.77
CA PHE A 112 -5.67 10.64 -38.40
C PHE A 112 -6.95 9.85 -38.26
N ARG A 113 -6.95 8.88 -37.34
CA ARG A 113 -8.14 8.08 -37.04
C ARG A 113 -9.26 9.01 -36.57
N LYS A 114 -10.47 8.80 -37.10
CA LYS A 114 -11.69 9.50 -36.66
C LYS A 114 -12.59 8.52 -35.91
N TYR A 115 -12.90 8.84 -34.67
CA TYR A 115 -13.67 7.97 -33.78
C TYR A 115 -15.12 8.46 -33.63
N PRO A 116 -16.07 7.54 -33.38
CA PRO A 116 -17.46 7.90 -33.12
C PRO A 116 -17.62 8.70 -31.81
N ASN A 117 -16.77 8.46 -30.81
CA ASN A 117 -16.76 9.14 -29.52
C ASN A 117 -15.40 8.99 -28.81
N VAL A 118 -15.20 9.73 -27.72
CA VAL A 118 -13.96 9.67 -26.91
C VAL A 118 -13.69 8.27 -26.36
N LYS A 119 -14.71 7.50 -25.95
CA LYS A 119 -14.54 6.14 -25.44
C LYS A 119 -13.91 5.19 -26.46
N ALA A 120 -14.24 5.33 -27.74
CA ALA A 120 -13.60 4.55 -28.81
C ALA A 120 -12.10 4.90 -28.95
N SER A 121 -11.73 6.18 -28.83
CA SER A 121 -10.33 6.60 -28.81
C SER A 121 -9.57 6.08 -27.58
N LEU A 122 -10.19 6.12 -26.39
CA LEU A 122 -9.65 5.52 -25.17
C LEU A 122 -9.43 4.01 -25.33
N ASN A 123 -10.40 3.28 -25.90
CA ASN A 123 -10.26 1.85 -26.17
C ASN A 123 -9.11 1.55 -27.12
N ASP A 124 -8.93 2.36 -28.16
CA ASP A 124 -7.86 2.18 -29.13
C ASP A 124 -6.47 2.41 -28.48
N ASN A 125 -6.33 3.44 -27.65
CA ASN A 125 -5.13 3.63 -26.82
C ASN A 125 -4.89 2.44 -25.87
N GLY A 126 -5.93 2.00 -25.14
CA GLY A 126 -5.83 0.85 -24.25
C GLY A 126 -5.42 -0.43 -24.97
N ASN A 127 -5.94 -0.63 -26.19
CA ASN A 127 -5.58 -1.74 -27.07
C ASN A 127 -4.11 -1.65 -27.51
N VAL A 128 -3.61 -0.49 -27.92
CA VAL A 128 -2.19 -0.30 -28.27
C VAL A 128 -1.29 -0.62 -27.09
N LEU A 129 -1.58 -0.09 -25.90
CA LEU A 129 -0.75 -0.33 -24.72
C LEU A 129 -0.81 -1.78 -24.24
N ARG A 130 -1.96 -2.45 -24.37
CA ARG A 130 -2.11 -3.85 -23.95
C ARG A 130 -1.59 -4.85 -24.98
N ASN A 131 -1.85 -4.63 -26.26
CA ASN A 131 -1.57 -5.59 -27.33
C ASN A 131 -0.37 -5.20 -28.19
N GLY A 132 0.34 -4.12 -27.84
CA GLY A 132 1.58 -3.72 -28.48
C GLY A 132 1.40 -3.22 -29.91
N THR A 133 2.41 -3.47 -30.73
CA THR A 133 2.43 -3.14 -32.16
C THR A 133 2.25 -4.41 -32.99
N ALA A 134 2.01 -4.26 -34.29
CA ALA A 134 1.86 -5.39 -35.20
C ALA A 134 3.07 -6.35 -35.22
N TRP A 135 4.27 -5.86 -34.86
CA TRP A 135 5.52 -6.64 -34.87
C TRP A 135 6.01 -7.03 -33.47
N ASN A 136 5.43 -6.44 -32.41
CA ASN A 136 5.77 -6.78 -31.03
C ASN A 136 4.58 -6.53 -30.11
N SER A 137 3.87 -7.62 -29.77
CA SER A 137 2.69 -7.57 -28.88
C SER A 137 3.03 -7.17 -27.45
N SER A 138 4.29 -7.28 -27.05
CA SER A 138 4.80 -6.94 -25.73
C SER A 138 5.53 -5.60 -25.68
N PHE A 139 5.49 -4.80 -26.75
CA PHE A 139 6.27 -3.57 -26.86
C PHE A 139 6.02 -2.58 -25.71
N TYR A 140 4.77 -2.53 -25.21
CA TYR A 140 4.35 -1.68 -24.10
C TYR A 140 4.15 -2.43 -22.78
N LYS A 141 4.71 -3.65 -22.62
CA LYS A 141 4.43 -4.49 -21.45
C LYS A 141 4.72 -3.85 -20.10
N GLY A 142 5.67 -2.91 -20.04
CA GLY A 142 5.99 -2.18 -18.82
C GLY A 142 4.97 -1.12 -18.42
N THR A 143 3.88 -0.93 -19.18
CA THR A 143 2.76 -0.06 -18.77
C THR A 143 1.63 -0.86 -18.09
N TRP A 144 1.71 -2.18 -18.11
CA TRP A 144 0.70 -3.07 -17.55
C TRP A 144 0.75 -3.06 -16.03
N LYS A 145 -0.40 -3.08 -15.35
CA LYS A 145 -0.47 -3.01 -13.87
C LYS A 145 0.28 -4.15 -13.17
N GLU A 146 0.38 -5.31 -13.80
CA GLU A 146 1.14 -6.45 -13.29
C GLU A 146 2.67 -6.28 -13.40
N ASN A 147 3.14 -5.38 -14.28
CA ASN A 147 4.56 -5.15 -14.55
C ASN A 147 5.09 -3.80 -14.04
N ALA A 148 4.20 -2.85 -13.75
CA ALA A 148 4.53 -1.55 -13.19
C ALA A 148 3.86 -1.38 -11.83
N SER A 149 4.64 -1.13 -10.78
CA SER A 149 4.13 -0.97 -9.42
C SER A 149 3.38 0.35 -9.19
N THR A 150 3.62 1.35 -10.04
CA THR A 150 2.97 2.68 -9.97
C THR A 150 2.66 3.22 -11.38
N PRO A 151 1.71 4.17 -11.53
CA PRO A 151 1.50 4.83 -12.82
C PRO A 151 2.71 5.64 -13.29
N GLU A 152 3.59 6.11 -12.39
CA GLU A 152 4.85 6.75 -12.76
C GLU A 152 5.85 5.77 -13.38
N ALA A 153 5.95 4.54 -12.86
CA ALA A 153 6.76 3.50 -13.47
C ALA A 153 6.27 3.18 -14.89
N ALA A 154 4.94 3.09 -15.05
CA ALA A 154 4.31 2.91 -16.36
C ALA A 154 4.57 4.11 -17.30
N ALA A 155 4.47 5.34 -16.81
CA ALA A 155 4.78 6.55 -17.58
C ALA A 155 6.25 6.58 -18.06
N ASN A 156 7.19 6.23 -17.18
CA ASN A 156 8.62 6.15 -17.54
C ASN A 156 8.86 5.14 -18.67
N TYR A 157 8.14 4.01 -18.67
CA TYR A 157 8.25 3.00 -19.72
C TYR A 157 7.87 3.52 -21.11
N LEU A 158 6.99 4.52 -21.19
CA LEU A 158 6.56 5.13 -22.46
C LEU A 158 7.63 6.03 -23.09
N THR A 159 8.62 6.51 -22.33
CA THR A 159 9.69 7.36 -22.89
C THR A 159 10.55 6.55 -23.87
N GLY A 160 10.78 7.10 -25.06
CA GLY A 160 11.49 6.42 -26.15
C GLY A 160 10.71 5.29 -26.84
N ARG A 161 9.46 5.03 -26.41
CA ARG A 161 8.59 4.00 -27.01
C ARG A 161 7.33 4.60 -27.62
N TYR A 162 6.60 5.36 -26.82
CA TYR A 162 5.39 6.06 -27.24
C TYR A 162 5.72 7.45 -27.80
N ALA A 163 6.74 8.09 -27.23
CA ALA A 163 7.24 9.40 -27.65
C ALA A 163 8.76 9.42 -27.61
N THR A 164 9.40 10.05 -28.59
CA THR A 164 10.85 10.24 -28.64
C THR A 164 11.35 11.29 -27.65
N ALA A 165 10.46 12.20 -27.21
CA ALA A 165 10.81 13.27 -26.30
C ALA A 165 11.24 12.73 -24.91
N PRO A 166 12.44 13.08 -24.40
CA PRO A 166 12.93 12.62 -23.10
C PRO A 166 12.13 13.21 -21.92
N SER A 167 11.39 14.30 -22.16
CA SER A 167 10.51 14.94 -21.18
C SER A 167 9.13 14.29 -21.07
N TYR A 168 8.79 13.31 -21.92
CA TYR A 168 7.42 12.79 -22.00
C TYR A 168 6.90 12.24 -20.68
N ALA A 169 7.64 11.31 -20.05
CA ALA A 169 7.25 10.79 -18.74
C ALA A 169 7.17 11.89 -17.68
N LYS A 170 8.04 12.90 -17.71
CA LYS A 170 7.99 14.03 -16.76
C LYS A 170 6.68 14.79 -16.89
N SER A 171 6.22 15.07 -18.11
CA SER A 171 4.94 15.73 -18.37
C SER A 171 3.76 14.91 -17.85
N LEU A 172 3.71 13.61 -18.17
CA LEU A 172 2.65 12.72 -17.70
C LEU A 172 2.62 12.62 -16.18
N ILE A 173 3.79 12.44 -15.54
CA ILE A 173 3.91 12.36 -14.08
C ILE A 173 3.48 13.68 -13.43
N SER A 174 3.82 14.82 -14.04
CA SER A 174 3.37 16.14 -13.56
C SER A 174 1.85 16.25 -13.58
N ILE A 175 1.18 15.82 -14.66
CA ILE A 175 -0.29 15.80 -14.75
C ILE A 175 -0.88 14.83 -13.72
N ILE A 176 -0.36 13.61 -13.62
CA ILE A 176 -0.83 12.58 -12.67
C ILE A 176 -0.81 13.12 -11.24
N LYS A 177 0.30 13.76 -10.84
CA LYS A 177 0.46 14.30 -9.49
C LYS A 177 -0.33 15.59 -9.28
N GLY A 178 -0.25 16.54 -10.21
CA GLY A 178 -0.89 17.84 -10.10
C GLY A 178 -2.42 17.78 -9.98
N TYR A 179 -3.04 16.78 -10.61
CA TYR A 179 -4.48 16.54 -10.54
C TYR A 179 -4.88 15.33 -9.69
N ASN A 180 -3.92 14.74 -8.96
CA ASN A 180 -4.14 13.59 -8.08
C ASN A 180 -4.88 12.43 -8.80
N LEU A 181 -4.54 12.20 -10.08
CA LEU A 181 -5.24 11.27 -10.95
C LEU A 181 -5.17 9.82 -10.46
N HIS A 182 -4.06 9.42 -9.83
CA HIS A 182 -3.90 8.08 -9.26
C HIS A 182 -5.02 7.77 -8.26
N SER A 183 -5.28 8.71 -7.36
CA SER A 183 -6.33 8.62 -6.35
C SER A 183 -7.72 8.63 -6.98
N LEU A 184 -7.94 9.47 -8.00
CA LEU A 184 -9.25 9.61 -8.66
C LEU A 184 -9.63 8.42 -9.54
N LEU A 185 -8.65 7.75 -10.16
CA LEU A 185 -8.88 6.79 -11.24
C LEU A 185 -8.39 5.37 -10.93
N ASP A 186 -7.36 5.21 -10.11
CA ASP A 186 -6.73 3.91 -9.84
C ASP A 186 -6.90 3.39 -8.41
N GLY A 187 -7.31 4.24 -7.48
CA GLY A 187 -7.44 3.85 -6.08
C GLY A 187 -8.63 2.93 -5.80
N VAL A 188 -8.46 2.02 -4.84
CA VAL A 188 -9.51 1.10 -4.41
C VAL A 188 -10.37 1.75 -3.32
N SER A 189 -11.70 1.65 -3.44
CA SER A 189 -12.62 2.11 -2.40
C SER A 189 -12.34 1.42 -1.06
N VAL A 190 -12.43 2.17 0.03
CA VAL A 190 -12.23 1.67 1.40
C VAL A 190 -13.54 1.75 2.18
N LYS A 191 -13.93 0.66 2.85
CA LYS A 191 -14.96 0.67 3.89
C LYS A 191 -14.32 1.03 5.22
N TYR A 192 -14.73 2.16 5.79
CA TYR A 192 -14.28 2.62 7.11
C TYR A 192 -15.23 2.17 8.22
N THR A 193 -14.70 1.96 9.42
CA THR A 193 -15.49 1.56 10.60
C THR A 193 -14.84 2.15 11.84
N LYS A 194 -15.63 2.86 12.65
CA LYS A 194 -15.15 3.43 13.92
C LYS A 194 -14.64 2.33 14.84
N GLN A 195 -13.57 2.64 15.57
CA GLN A 195 -12.95 1.77 16.56
C GLN A 195 -12.75 2.56 17.85
N ASN A 196 -12.60 1.84 18.95
CA ASN A 196 -12.11 2.39 20.20
C ASN A 196 -11.22 1.31 20.84
N LYS A 197 -9.96 1.26 20.42
CA LYS A 197 -9.01 0.21 20.82
C LYS A 197 -7.70 0.81 21.31
N SER A 198 -7.05 0.08 22.20
CA SER A 198 -5.65 0.29 22.59
C SER A 198 -4.87 -0.96 22.24
N MET A 199 -3.79 -0.81 21.48
CA MET A 199 -2.96 -1.89 20.95
C MET A 199 -1.48 -1.53 21.08
N GLN A 200 -0.59 -2.52 20.95
CA GLN A 200 0.86 -2.29 20.91
C GLN A 200 1.39 -2.55 19.51
N VAL A 201 2.37 -1.76 19.09
CA VAL A 201 3.15 -2.05 17.89
C VAL A 201 4.10 -3.22 18.19
N LYS A 202 4.18 -4.21 17.30
CA LYS A 202 5.10 -5.34 17.46
C LYS A 202 6.57 -4.86 17.50
N LEU A 203 7.45 -5.69 18.07
CA LEU A 203 8.89 -5.39 18.07
C LEU A 203 9.50 -5.39 16.67
N SER A 204 8.95 -6.24 15.79
CA SER A 204 9.24 -6.30 14.35
C SER A 204 7.92 -6.11 13.58
N PRO A 205 7.49 -4.86 13.34
CA PRO A 205 6.14 -4.58 12.82
C PRO A 205 5.96 -4.95 11.34
N GLY A 206 7.03 -4.97 10.55
CA GLY A 206 6.97 -5.29 9.11
C GLY A 206 6.23 -4.25 8.24
N HIS A 207 5.63 -3.23 8.85
CA HIS A 207 4.86 -2.19 8.17
C HIS A 207 5.05 -0.84 8.85
N ASP A 208 4.83 0.22 8.07
CA ASP A 208 4.97 1.62 8.46
C ASP A 208 3.62 2.34 8.52
N PHE A 209 3.62 3.56 9.06
CA PHE A 209 2.44 4.42 9.12
C PHE A 209 2.35 5.34 7.89
N TYR A 210 1.14 5.58 7.41
CA TYR A 210 0.85 6.39 6.22
C TYR A 210 -0.25 7.42 6.49
N ASN A 211 -0.25 8.55 5.79
CA ASN A 211 -1.32 9.55 5.91
C ASN A 211 -2.70 9.02 5.42
N HIS A 212 -2.70 8.09 4.46
CA HIS A 212 -3.86 7.36 3.96
C HIS A 212 -3.51 5.89 3.76
N ILE A 213 -4.54 5.04 3.64
CA ILE A 213 -4.35 3.61 3.36
C ILE A 213 -3.68 3.43 2.00
N PRO A 214 -2.51 2.76 1.92
CA PRO A 214 -1.83 2.51 0.65
C PRO A 214 -2.70 1.78 -0.38
N GLY A 215 -2.75 2.33 -1.59
CA GLY A 215 -3.58 1.84 -2.71
C GLY A 215 -5.08 2.13 -2.56
N SER A 216 -5.48 2.99 -1.61
CA SER A 216 -6.84 3.51 -1.56
C SER A 216 -7.08 4.61 -2.60
N THR A 217 -8.30 5.15 -2.65
CA THR A 217 -8.65 6.33 -3.42
C THR A 217 -7.91 7.60 -3.02
N TYR A 218 -6.97 7.61 -2.08
CA TYR A 218 -6.18 8.78 -1.72
C TYR A 218 -4.69 8.45 -1.81
N SER A 219 -3.90 9.39 -2.32
CA SER A 219 -2.45 9.24 -2.40
C SER A 219 -1.87 9.04 -0.99
N SER A 220 -1.11 7.96 -0.82
CA SER A 220 -0.50 7.60 0.46
C SER A 220 0.98 7.95 0.48
N LYS A 221 1.42 8.61 1.55
CA LYS A 221 2.82 8.91 1.87
C LYS A 221 3.10 8.37 3.27
N ARG A 222 4.27 7.74 3.45
CA ARG A 222 4.74 7.31 4.77
C ARG A 222 4.88 8.54 5.67
N THR A 223 4.25 8.48 6.84
CA THR A 223 4.33 9.52 7.87
C THR A 223 5.37 9.15 8.92
N HIS A 224 5.46 7.86 9.29
CA HIS A 224 6.41 7.37 10.29
C HIS A 224 6.84 5.94 10.02
N TYR A 225 8.04 5.57 10.45
CA TYR A 225 8.46 4.18 10.49
C TYR A 225 7.77 3.42 11.62
N GLY A 226 7.30 2.20 11.35
CA GLY A 226 6.72 1.34 12.39
C GLY A 226 7.72 1.01 13.49
N SER A 227 8.98 0.81 13.11
CA SER A 227 10.08 0.50 14.03
C SER A 227 10.33 1.57 15.08
N THR A 228 10.05 2.85 14.80
CA THR A 228 10.14 3.97 15.77
C THR A 228 9.13 3.81 16.92
N TYR A 229 8.07 3.04 16.71
CA TYR A 229 7.00 2.82 17.68
C TYR A 229 6.99 1.40 18.24
N LYS A 230 7.99 0.57 17.94
CA LYS A 230 8.08 -0.82 18.40
C LYS A 230 7.86 -0.94 19.91
N GLY A 231 6.94 -1.82 20.33
CA GLY A 231 6.56 -2.03 21.73
C GLY A 231 5.68 -0.94 22.36
N LYS A 232 5.56 0.24 21.74
CA LYS A 232 4.73 1.34 22.27
C LYS A 232 3.25 1.02 22.14
N THR A 233 2.49 1.45 23.15
CA THR A 233 1.03 1.42 23.13
C THR A 233 0.50 2.60 22.33
N ILE A 234 -0.45 2.32 21.44
CA ILE A 234 -1.12 3.28 20.55
C ILE A 234 -2.63 3.14 20.70
N THR A 235 -3.36 4.21 20.42
CA THR A 235 -4.82 4.17 20.34
C THR A 235 -5.27 4.12 18.88
N ILE A 236 -6.42 3.49 18.64
CA ILE A 236 -7.00 3.31 17.32
C ILE A 236 -8.45 3.75 17.36
N ASP A 237 -8.78 4.71 16.50
CA ASP A 237 -10.12 5.31 16.42
C ASP A 237 -10.91 4.86 15.17
N ASN A 238 -10.22 4.25 14.20
CA ASN A 238 -10.82 3.84 12.94
C ASN A 238 -10.07 2.65 12.31
N SER A 239 -10.81 1.86 11.54
CA SER A 239 -10.28 0.81 10.69
C SER A 239 -10.79 0.97 9.26
N GLY A 240 -9.95 0.71 8.26
CA GLY A 240 -10.33 0.74 6.86
C GLY A 240 -9.99 -0.56 6.16
N VAL A 241 -10.95 -1.11 5.42
CA VAL A 241 -10.79 -2.33 4.61
C VAL A 241 -10.96 -1.98 3.13
N LYS A 242 -9.94 -2.26 2.31
CA LYS A 242 -10.03 -2.06 0.85
C LYS A 242 -11.01 -3.08 0.26
N LYS A 243 -11.85 -2.65 -0.69
CA LYS A 243 -12.75 -3.55 -1.44
C LYS A 243 -11.95 -4.72 -2.01
N GLY A 244 -12.45 -5.94 -1.81
CA GLY A 244 -11.79 -7.18 -2.23
C GLY A 244 -10.74 -7.74 -1.25
N THR A 245 -10.49 -7.08 -0.11
CA THR A 245 -9.58 -7.57 0.94
C THR A 245 -10.33 -7.81 2.25
N LYS A 246 -9.73 -8.60 3.17
CA LYS A 246 -10.30 -8.87 4.51
C LYS A 246 -9.53 -8.17 5.64
N THR A 247 -8.23 -7.94 5.46
CA THR A 247 -7.35 -7.42 6.51
C THR A 247 -7.41 -5.89 6.56
N PRO A 248 -7.72 -5.29 7.72
CA PRO A 248 -7.83 -3.85 7.82
C PRO A 248 -6.47 -3.15 7.94
N TYR A 249 -6.51 -1.86 7.67
CA TYR A 249 -5.57 -0.88 8.23
C TYR A 249 -6.22 -0.22 9.44
N TYR A 250 -5.42 0.20 10.41
CA TYR A 250 -5.86 0.95 11.58
C TYR A 250 -5.31 2.37 11.54
N ARG A 251 -6.16 3.36 11.84
CA ARG A 251 -5.74 4.74 12.06
C ARG A 251 -5.31 4.90 13.50
N CYS A 252 -4.04 5.25 13.68
CA CYS A 252 -3.35 5.15 14.95
C CYS A 252 -2.91 6.51 15.47
N TYR A 253 -2.95 6.63 16.79
CA TYR A 253 -2.49 7.79 17.54
C TYR A 253 -1.49 7.35 18.60
N TYR A 254 -0.48 8.18 18.86
CA TYR A 254 0.46 8.00 19.95
C TYR A 254 0.49 9.28 20.78
N ASN A 255 0.25 9.16 22.09
CA ASN A 255 0.10 10.29 23.01
C ASN A 255 -0.90 11.36 22.49
N GLY A 256 -2.04 10.91 21.95
CA GLY A 256 -3.07 11.80 21.39
C GLY A 256 -2.77 12.40 20.01
N LYS A 257 -1.55 12.24 19.48
CA LYS A 257 -1.17 12.74 18.14
C LYS A 257 -1.38 11.68 17.06
N LEU A 258 -2.01 12.06 15.95
CA LEU A 258 -2.18 11.19 14.78
C LEU A 258 -0.80 10.82 14.22
N ILE A 259 -0.50 9.51 14.14
CA ILE A 259 0.72 9.00 13.53
C ILE A 259 0.48 8.36 12.16
N GLY A 260 -0.76 7.95 11.86
CA GLY A 260 -1.19 7.51 10.53
C GLY A 260 -1.89 6.15 10.51
N TRP A 261 -2.11 5.63 9.30
CA TRP A 261 -2.66 4.31 9.02
C TRP A 261 -1.56 3.26 8.94
N ILE A 262 -1.71 2.14 9.64
CA ILE A 262 -0.79 0.99 9.58
C ILE A 262 -1.57 -0.29 9.30
N TYR A 263 -0.94 -1.24 8.62
CA TYR A 263 -1.55 -2.55 8.36
C TYR A 263 -1.73 -3.32 9.68
N SER A 264 -2.89 -3.95 9.89
CA SER A 264 -3.26 -4.49 11.21
C SER A 264 -2.34 -5.59 11.73
N SER A 265 -1.61 -6.29 10.85
CA SER A 265 -0.65 -7.33 11.25
C SER A 265 0.56 -6.77 12.01
N ALA A 266 0.82 -5.47 11.93
CA ALA A 266 1.94 -4.80 12.61
C ALA A 266 1.68 -4.53 14.09
N VAL A 267 0.44 -4.67 14.53
CA VAL A 267 0.00 -4.36 15.89
C VAL A 267 -0.66 -5.58 16.54
N VAL A 268 -0.66 -5.61 17.86
CA VAL A 268 -1.24 -6.69 18.67
C VAL A 268 -2.01 -6.12 19.85
N ASN A 269 -2.91 -6.91 20.42
CA ASN A 269 -3.56 -6.53 21.66
C ASN A 269 -2.52 -6.33 22.77
N VAL A 270 -2.74 -5.33 23.62
CA VAL A 270 -1.87 -5.04 24.76
C VAL A 270 -1.73 -6.31 25.62
N THR A 271 -0.50 -6.66 25.98
CA THR A 271 -0.22 -7.77 26.91
C THR A 271 0.39 -7.20 28.18
N LYS A 272 -0.30 -7.39 29.31
CA LYS A 272 0.18 -6.99 30.64
C LYS A 272 0.85 -8.16 31.32
N TYR A 273 2.05 -7.95 31.86
CA TYR A 273 2.82 -8.97 32.58
C TYR A 273 2.83 -8.64 34.07
N THR A 274 2.76 -9.67 34.91
CA THR A 274 2.71 -9.52 36.37
C THR A 274 3.50 -10.66 36.99
N SER A 275 4.54 -10.33 37.76
CA SER A 275 5.27 -11.31 38.55
C SER A 275 4.33 -11.97 39.55
N THR A 276 4.41 -13.29 39.67
CA THR A 276 3.53 -14.07 40.55
C THR A 276 4.23 -15.35 40.94
N TYR A 277 3.89 -15.93 42.08
CA TYR A 277 4.42 -17.22 42.49
C TYR A 277 3.27 -18.20 42.66
N LYS A 278 3.11 -19.06 41.67
CA LYS A 278 2.03 -20.05 41.60
C LYS A 278 2.59 -21.43 41.33
N VAL A 279 1.78 -22.43 41.62
CA VAL A 279 1.99 -23.81 41.20
C VAL A 279 0.77 -24.29 40.43
N ALA A 280 0.99 -25.23 39.53
CA ALA A 280 -0.06 -25.87 38.75
C ALA A 280 0.39 -27.27 38.33
N SER A 281 -0.50 -28.02 37.71
CA SER A 281 -0.17 -29.21 36.94
C SER A 281 -0.48 -28.97 35.47
N VAL A 282 0.34 -29.49 34.57
CA VAL A 282 -0.03 -29.51 33.15
C VAL A 282 -1.19 -30.48 32.98
N SER A 283 -2.23 -30.06 32.25
CA SER A 283 -3.39 -30.90 31.96
C SER A 283 -2.96 -32.26 31.41
N THR A 284 -3.72 -33.31 31.72
CA THR A 284 -3.53 -34.64 31.12
C THR A 284 -3.88 -34.64 29.64
N THR A 285 -4.64 -33.65 29.14
CA THR A 285 -4.99 -33.41 27.73
C THR A 285 -4.73 -31.95 27.31
N PRO A 286 -3.46 -31.49 27.32
CA PRO A 286 -3.13 -30.10 27.10
C PRO A 286 -3.36 -29.73 25.63
N LYS A 287 -4.16 -28.68 25.40
CA LYS A 287 -4.47 -28.15 24.05
C LYS A 287 -3.47 -27.12 23.55
N ASN A 288 -2.52 -26.71 24.39
CA ASN A 288 -1.55 -25.66 24.07
C ASN A 288 -0.14 -26.09 24.44
N ASP A 289 0.80 -25.68 23.60
CA ASP A 289 2.24 -25.90 23.79
C ASP A 289 2.90 -24.75 24.54
N PHE A 290 4.16 -24.97 24.93
CA PHE A 290 4.98 -23.96 25.60
C PHE A 290 5.85 -23.19 24.58
N TYR A 291 5.89 -21.87 24.73
CA TYR A 291 6.56 -20.95 23.81
C TYR A 291 7.57 -20.07 24.55
N ASN A 292 8.54 -19.51 23.83
CA ASN A 292 9.51 -18.57 24.42
C ASN A 292 8.87 -17.26 24.92
N HIS A 293 7.73 -16.86 24.34
CA HIS A 293 6.93 -15.71 24.76
C HIS A 293 5.43 -16.02 24.65
N VAL A 294 4.61 -15.16 25.27
CA VAL A 294 3.15 -15.18 25.10
C VAL A 294 2.80 -15.07 23.61
N THR A 295 1.98 -15.99 23.11
CA THR A 295 1.58 -16.01 21.70
C THR A 295 0.74 -14.79 21.34
N SER A 296 0.97 -14.25 20.13
CA SER A 296 0.37 -12.98 19.66
C SER A 296 0.59 -11.78 20.59
N SER A 297 1.69 -11.76 21.35
CA SER A 297 2.19 -10.55 22.02
C SER A 297 3.09 -9.74 21.07
N VAL A 298 3.79 -8.73 21.59
CA VAL A 298 4.72 -7.90 20.80
C VAL A 298 5.95 -8.67 20.31
N TYR A 299 6.23 -9.83 20.91
CA TYR A 299 7.37 -10.69 20.60
C TYR A 299 7.06 -11.70 19.50
N SER A 300 8.08 -12.03 18.71
CA SER A 300 8.05 -13.23 17.86
C SER A 300 8.09 -14.48 18.72
N THR A 301 7.23 -15.45 18.41
CA THR A 301 7.11 -16.68 19.21
C THR A 301 7.68 -17.89 18.49
N LYS A 302 8.43 -18.70 19.25
CA LYS A 302 8.94 -20.02 18.88
C LYS A 302 8.45 -21.03 19.91
N ARG A 303 7.90 -22.16 19.45
CA ARG A 303 7.57 -23.29 20.35
C ARG A 303 8.86 -23.83 20.94
N LEU A 304 8.90 -23.95 22.26
CA LEU A 304 10.01 -24.56 22.98
C LEU A 304 9.72 -26.04 23.23
N HIS A 305 8.51 -26.35 23.69
CA HIS A 305 8.13 -27.71 24.02
C HIS A 305 6.66 -27.98 23.71
N TYR A 306 6.35 -29.24 23.40
CA TYR A 306 4.98 -29.69 23.31
C TYR A 306 4.35 -29.75 24.71
N GLY A 307 3.11 -29.31 24.84
CA GLY A 307 2.36 -29.45 26.09
C GLY A 307 2.25 -30.93 26.50
N THR A 308 2.15 -31.81 25.50
CA THR A 308 2.00 -33.25 25.66
C THR A 308 3.19 -33.92 26.34
N THR A 309 4.40 -33.37 26.19
CA THR A 309 5.62 -33.86 26.85
C THR A 309 5.55 -33.75 28.37
N TYR A 310 4.77 -32.80 28.88
CA TYR A 310 4.69 -32.49 30.31
C TYR A 310 3.35 -32.91 30.95
N ARG A 311 2.53 -33.73 30.29
CA ARG A 311 1.20 -34.16 30.79
C ARG A 311 1.26 -34.61 32.24
N GLY A 312 0.42 -34.03 33.09
CA GLY A 312 0.32 -34.36 34.51
C GLY A 312 1.49 -33.89 35.38
N GLN A 313 2.56 -33.35 34.80
CA GLN A 313 3.70 -32.87 35.57
C GLN A 313 3.36 -31.59 36.32
N ASN A 314 3.91 -31.45 37.53
CA ASN A 314 3.81 -30.24 38.31
C ASN A 314 4.76 -29.17 37.76
N VAL A 315 4.27 -27.94 37.71
CA VAL A 315 5.04 -26.77 37.27
C VAL A 315 5.02 -25.70 38.35
N THR A 316 6.13 -24.98 38.46
CA THR A 316 6.16 -23.69 39.16
C THR A 316 5.98 -22.56 38.15
N ILE A 317 5.40 -21.46 38.60
CA ILE A 317 5.07 -20.28 37.78
C ILE A 317 5.63 -19.05 38.48
N ASP A 318 6.40 -18.25 37.76
CA ASP A 318 7.02 -17.02 38.25
C ASP A 318 6.40 -15.74 37.63
N ASN A 319 5.56 -15.89 36.60
CA ASN A 319 4.98 -14.77 35.89
C ASN A 319 3.65 -15.15 35.22
N GLN A 320 2.75 -14.18 35.18
CA GLN A 320 1.45 -14.25 34.55
C GLN A 320 1.35 -13.13 33.51
N ALA A 321 0.72 -13.43 32.37
CA ALA A 321 0.41 -12.41 31.37
C ALA A 321 -1.06 -12.43 30.98
N VAL A 322 -1.66 -11.25 30.85
CA VAL A 322 -3.05 -11.08 30.40
C VAL A 322 -3.04 -10.26 29.12
N ARG A 323 -3.53 -10.85 28.03
CA ARG A 323 -3.74 -10.16 26.77
C ARG A 323 -5.13 -9.52 26.76
N ALA A 324 -5.23 -8.28 26.30
CA ALA A 324 -6.53 -7.62 26.19
C ALA A 324 -7.49 -8.47 25.33
N GLY A 325 -8.71 -8.70 25.85
CA GLY A 325 -9.74 -9.52 25.22
C GLY A 325 -9.67 -11.03 25.51
N THR A 326 -8.69 -11.53 26.27
CA THR A 326 -8.65 -12.95 26.69
C THR A 326 -9.11 -13.12 28.14
N LYS A 327 -9.93 -14.14 28.40
CA LYS A 327 -10.40 -14.47 29.77
C LYS A 327 -9.35 -15.22 30.59
N THR A 328 -8.63 -16.14 29.97
CA THR A 328 -7.62 -16.95 30.65
C THR A 328 -6.24 -16.34 30.44
N PRO A 329 -5.44 -16.17 31.51
CA PRO A 329 -4.08 -15.68 31.41
C PRO A 329 -3.13 -16.72 30.79
N TYR A 330 -1.93 -16.26 30.46
CA TYR A 330 -0.78 -17.10 30.15
C TYR A 330 0.14 -17.17 31.37
N TYR A 331 0.88 -18.26 31.50
CA TYR A 331 1.81 -18.49 32.61
C TYR A 331 3.18 -18.90 32.11
N ARG A 332 4.23 -18.33 32.69
CA ARG A 332 5.61 -18.76 32.47
C ARG A 332 5.93 -19.88 33.44
N CYS A 333 6.17 -21.07 32.91
CA CYS A 333 6.25 -22.30 33.68
C CYS A 333 7.67 -22.86 33.70
N TYR A 334 7.99 -23.54 34.81
CA TYR A 334 9.24 -24.24 35.04
C TYR A 334 8.97 -25.66 35.55
N VAL A 335 9.84 -26.58 35.18
CA VAL A 335 9.87 -27.96 35.72
C VAL A 335 11.27 -28.17 36.29
N ASN A 336 11.36 -28.58 37.56
CA ASN A 336 12.63 -28.77 38.27
C ASN A 336 13.57 -27.55 38.15
N GLY A 337 13.02 -26.34 38.28
CA GLY A 337 13.76 -25.09 38.16
C GLY A 337 14.18 -24.69 36.74
N LYS A 338 13.94 -25.53 35.73
CA LYS A 338 14.25 -25.22 34.32
C LYS A 338 13.05 -24.61 33.62
N LEU A 339 13.26 -23.49 32.92
CA LEU A 339 12.23 -22.83 32.13
C LEU A 339 11.76 -23.76 31.01
N ILE A 340 10.45 -24.02 30.97
CA ILE A 340 9.81 -24.75 29.86
C ILE A 340 8.99 -23.80 28.96
N GLY A 341 8.70 -22.58 29.41
CA GLY A 341 8.16 -21.50 28.57
C GLY A 341 6.80 -20.97 29.02
N TRP A 342 6.22 -20.12 28.18
CA TRP A 342 4.89 -19.55 28.32
C TRP A 342 3.83 -20.47 27.73
N VAL A 343 2.75 -20.71 28.46
CA VAL A 343 1.60 -21.48 27.98
C VAL A 343 0.29 -20.75 28.29
N TYR A 344 -0.73 -20.97 27.46
CA TYR A 344 -2.09 -20.52 27.76
C TYR A 344 -2.62 -21.30 28.96
N GLY A 345 -3.20 -20.60 29.95
CA GLY A 345 -3.63 -21.22 31.21
C GLY A 345 -4.65 -22.35 31.07
N GLY A 346 -5.37 -22.43 29.94
CA GLY A 346 -6.26 -23.56 29.65
C GLY A 346 -5.56 -24.90 29.46
N ALA A 347 -4.23 -24.92 29.33
CA ALA A 347 -3.44 -26.16 29.33
C ALA A 347 -2.96 -26.56 30.73
N LEU A 348 -3.29 -25.78 31.77
CA LEU A 348 -2.94 -26.06 33.17
C LEU A 348 -4.21 -26.38 33.97
N THR A 349 -4.05 -27.19 35.00
CA THR A 349 -5.06 -27.48 36.02
C THR A 349 -4.53 -27.07 37.39
N ASN A 350 -5.44 -26.85 38.35
CA ASN A 350 -5.10 -26.54 39.75
C ASN A 350 -4.14 -25.36 39.93
N VAL A 351 -4.24 -24.33 39.08
CA VAL A 351 -3.41 -23.12 39.20
C VAL A 351 -3.76 -22.39 40.51
N ARG A 352 -2.81 -22.34 41.44
CA ARG A 352 -2.98 -21.72 42.77
C ARG A 352 -1.72 -21.02 43.23
N TYR A 353 -1.86 -20.05 44.14
CA TYR A 353 -0.69 -19.44 44.78
C TYR A 353 0.08 -20.47 45.59
N LEU A 354 1.41 -20.35 45.61
CA LEU A 354 2.24 -21.14 46.50
C LEU A 354 2.03 -20.61 47.92
N ASN A 355 1.38 -21.37 48.79
CA ASN A 355 1.28 -21.03 50.20
C ASN A 355 2.64 -21.27 50.85
N THR A 356 3.41 -20.21 51.09
CA THR A 356 4.54 -20.28 52.03
C THR A 356 3.99 -20.24 53.44
N THR A 357 3.86 -21.41 54.07
CA THR A 357 3.79 -21.48 55.53
C THR A 357 5.19 -21.13 56.06
N TYR A 358 5.35 -19.95 56.66
CA TYR A 358 6.58 -19.65 57.40
C TYR A 358 6.57 -20.48 58.68
N THR A 359 7.30 -21.58 58.70
CA THR A 359 7.67 -22.21 59.97
C THR A 359 8.78 -21.36 60.59
N SER A 360 8.46 -20.63 61.66
CA SER A 360 9.47 -19.93 62.46
C SER A 360 10.47 -20.95 63.00
N GLN A 361 11.64 -21.08 62.37
CA GLN A 361 12.80 -21.70 63.02
C GLN A 361 13.47 -20.64 63.88
N THR A 362 13.38 -20.79 65.19
CA THR A 362 14.10 -19.99 66.18
C THR A 362 15.61 -20.14 65.93
N LEU A 363 16.22 -19.17 65.27
CA LEU A 363 17.67 -19.06 65.18
C LEU A 363 18.19 -18.35 66.44
N THR A 364 18.50 -19.11 67.48
CA THR A 364 19.26 -18.59 68.62
C THR A 364 20.74 -18.52 68.24
N ARG A 365 21.15 -17.42 67.59
CA ARG A 365 22.58 -17.09 67.48
C ARG A 365 22.85 -15.78 68.19
N LYS A 366 23.55 -15.84 69.33
CA LYS A 366 24.12 -14.67 70.01
C LYS A 366 25.04 -13.96 69.02
N VAL A 367 24.69 -12.75 68.62
CA VAL A 367 25.55 -11.89 67.80
C VAL A 367 26.44 -11.10 68.75
N LYS A 368 27.75 -11.33 68.71
CA LYS A 368 28.74 -10.40 69.30
C LYS A 368 28.71 -9.12 68.47
N ALA A 369 28.55 -7.98 69.13
CA ALA A 369 28.55 -6.67 68.51
C ALA A 369 29.86 -6.42 67.75
N VAL A 370 29.76 -6.06 66.47
CA VAL A 370 30.88 -5.51 65.68
C VAL A 370 30.60 -4.02 65.51
N HIS A 371 31.56 -3.20 65.94
CA HIS A 371 31.51 -1.73 65.81
C HIS A 371 31.50 -1.28 64.34
N PRO A 372 30.88 -0.12 64.02
CA PRO A 372 30.77 0.35 62.65
C PRO A 372 32.05 1.06 62.21
N GLN A 373 32.66 0.60 61.11
CA GLN A 373 33.64 1.40 60.37
C GLN A 373 32.94 2.22 59.28
N LYS A 374 33.49 3.44 59.14
CA LYS A 374 32.99 4.60 58.42
C LYS A 374 32.90 4.39 56.90
N GLN A 375 32.01 5.20 56.32
CA GLN A 375 31.84 5.54 54.90
C GLN A 375 33.14 5.67 54.12
N LEU A 376 33.07 5.44 52.80
CA LEU A 376 33.48 6.43 51.79
C LEU A 376 32.74 6.16 50.47
N TRP A 377 32.13 7.22 49.95
CA TRP A 377 31.48 7.31 48.64
C TRP A 377 32.52 7.44 47.54
N LEU A 378 32.28 6.80 46.39
CA LEU A 378 32.48 7.36 45.05
C LEU A 378 31.51 6.66 44.08
#